data_AF-A0A838LW15-F1
#
_entry.id   AF-A0A838LW15-F1
#
_cell.length_a   1.000
_cell.length_b   1.000
_cell.length_c   1.000
_cell.angle_alpha   90.00
_cell.angle_beta   90.00
_cell.angle_gamma   90.00
#
_symmetry.space_group_name_H-M   'P 1'
#
loop_
_entity.id
_entity.type
_entity.pdbx_description
1 polymer ?
#
loop_
_entity_poly.entity_id
_entity_poly.type
_entity_poly.pdbx_seq_one_letter_code
_entity_poly.pdbx_strand_id
1 'polypeptide(L)'
;MVRQAHHERNQQQLTACPEPADWKPMQTVGAGVKEIRIRVENAYRVLYVAKFAEAVYVLHGFEKKTRRTPKADIDLAGKRYRQLLNERKKK
;
A
#
# COMPACT_ATOMS: atom_id res chain seq x y z
N MET A 1 46.82 -20.00 -10.00
CA MET A 1 45.72 -19.16 -10.54
C MET A 1 44.43 -19.64 -9.91
N VAL A 2 43.85 -18.83 -9.02
CA VAL A 2 42.71 -19.17 -8.16
C VAL A 2 41.46 -18.54 -8.74
N ARG A 3 40.38 -19.31 -8.97
CA ARG A 3 39.01 -18.77 -9.02
C ARG A 3 38.05 -19.80 -8.44
N GLN A 4 37.82 -19.68 -7.13
CA GLN A 4 36.69 -20.29 -6.43
C GLN A 4 35.42 -19.54 -6.84
N ALA A 5 34.41 -20.26 -7.34
CA ALA A 5 33.08 -19.71 -7.56
C ALA A 5 32.31 -19.77 -6.23
N HIS A 6 32.20 -18.62 -5.57
CA HIS A 6 31.28 -18.42 -4.46
C HIS A 6 29.85 -18.49 -4.99
N HIS A 7 29.15 -19.60 -4.73
CA HIS A 7 27.71 -19.69 -4.92
C HIS A 7 27.04 -19.31 -3.60
N GLU A 8 26.76 -18.02 -3.45
CA GLU A 8 26.09 -17.45 -2.27
C GLU A 8 24.65 -17.97 -2.18
N ARG A 9 24.37 -18.70 -1.11
CA ARG A 9 23.04 -19.23 -0.76
C ARG A 9 22.14 -18.07 -0.35
N ASN A 10 21.15 -17.75 -1.17
CA ASN A 10 20.14 -16.74 -0.87
C ASN A 10 19.13 -17.30 0.16
N GLN A 11 19.49 -17.25 1.45
CA GLN A 11 18.58 -17.53 2.56
C GLN A 11 17.65 -16.33 2.75
N GLN A 12 16.52 -16.31 2.04
CA GLN A 12 15.48 -15.32 2.30
C GLN A 12 14.70 -15.75 3.55
N GLN A 13 14.99 -15.08 4.66
CA GLN A 13 14.25 -15.18 5.92
C GLN A 13 12.79 -14.76 5.66
N LEU A 14 11.87 -15.70 5.90
CA LEU A 14 10.42 -15.47 5.89
C LEU A 14 10.01 -14.72 7.16
N THR A 15 10.40 -13.44 7.25
CA THR A 15 9.92 -12.54 8.29
C THR A 15 8.58 -11.95 7.85
N ALA A 16 7.53 -12.22 8.65
CA ALA A 16 6.24 -11.53 8.77
C ALA A 16 5.69 -10.77 7.55
N CYS A 17 4.51 -11.18 7.04
CA CYS A 17 3.68 -10.50 6.02
C CYS A 17 4.45 -9.48 5.16
N PRO A 18 5.07 -9.91 4.04
CA PRO A 18 5.88 -9.03 3.22
C PRO A 18 5.04 -7.82 2.80
N GLU A 19 5.50 -6.62 3.13
CA GLU A 19 4.91 -5.41 2.57
C GLU A 19 4.92 -5.53 1.05
N PRO A 20 3.86 -5.10 0.37
CA PRO A 20 3.76 -5.27 -1.07
C PRO A 20 4.95 -4.57 -1.75
N ALA A 21 5.58 -5.24 -2.72
CA ALA A 21 6.90 -4.85 -3.24
C ALA A 21 7.02 -3.39 -3.74
N ASP A 22 5.92 -2.73 -4.12
CA ASP A 22 5.87 -1.32 -4.54
C ASP A 22 4.76 -0.59 -3.76
N TRP A 23 5.13 0.11 -2.69
CA TRP A 23 4.21 0.93 -1.90
C TRP A 23 4.77 2.32 -1.57
N LYS A 24 3.88 3.29 -1.30
CA LYS A 24 4.23 4.64 -0.88
C LYS A 24 3.30 5.16 0.23
N PRO A 25 3.81 5.83 1.29
CA PRO A 25 2.95 6.48 2.26
C PRO A 25 2.17 7.65 1.63
N MET A 26 0.88 7.77 1.98
CA MET A 26 -0.04 8.79 1.47
C MET A 26 -0.55 9.67 2.61
N GLN A 27 0.37 10.44 3.20
CA GLN A 27 0.06 11.35 4.32
C GLN A 27 -0.97 12.42 3.95
N THR A 28 -1.09 12.76 2.67
CA THR A 28 -2.11 13.70 2.16
C THR A 28 -3.54 13.18 2.31
N VAL A 29 -3.74 11.86 2.37
CA VAL A 29 -5.04 11.23 2.56
C VAL A 29 -5.36 11.08 4.05
N GLY A 30 -4.37 10.64 4.83
CA GLY A 30 -4.51 10.46 6.27
C GLY A 30 -3.36 9.70 6.92
N ALA A 31 -3.28 9.78 8.25
CA ALA A 31 -2.26 9.08 9.02
C ALA A 31 -2.41 7.56 8.91
N GLY A 32 -1.34 6.89 8.49
CA GLY A 32 -1.30 5.43 8.29
C GLY A 32 -1.92 4.94 6.98
N VAL A 33 -2.26 5.85 6.05
CA VAL A 33 -2.68 5.49 4.70
C VAL A 33 -1.43 5.19 3.85
N LYS A 34 -1.46 4.06 3.16
CA LYS A 34 -0.44 3.60 2.22
C LYS A 34 -1.08 3.39 0.85
N GLU A 35 -0.33 3.65 -0.22
CA GLU A 35 -0.66 3.29 -1.61
C GLU A 35 0.10 2.02 -1.99
N ILE A 36 -0.59 0.98 -2.42
CA ILE A 36 0.01 -0.18 -3.10
C ILE A 36 -0.08 0.07 -4.60
N ARG A 37 1.00 -0.21 -5.32
CA ARG A 37 1.04 -0.22 -6.77
C ARG A 37 1.12 -1.64 -7.27
N ILE A 38 0.09 -2.06 -7.99
CA ILE A 38 -0.02 -3.40 -8.53
C ILE A 38 0.14 -3.29 -10.04
N ARG A 39 1.05 -4.05 -10.63
CA ARG A 39 1.22 -4.18 -12.08
C ARG A 39 0.96 -5.63 -12.43
N VAL A 40 -0.22 -5.90 -12.97
CA VAL A 40 -0.56 -7.20 -13.55
C VAL A 40 -0.57 -6.99 -15.06
N GLU A 41 -1.72 -7.06 -15.70
CA GLU A 41 -1.93 -6.64 -17.09
C GLU A 41 -1.99 -5.11 -17.20
N ASN A 42 -2.72 -4.48 -16.27
CA ASN A 42 -2.79 -3.03 -16.12
C ASN A 42 -2.13 -2.57 -14.80
N ALA A 43 -1.89 -1.27 -14.70
CA ALA A 43 -1.37 -0.66 -13.48
C ALA A 43 -2.54 -0.20 -12.59
N TYR A 44 -2.60 -0.72 -11.37
CA TYR A 44 -3.59 -0.35 -10.37
C TYR A 44 -2.94 0.32 -9.17
N ARG A 45 -3.69 1.21 -8.53
CA ARG A 45 -3.32 1.83 -7.26
C ARG A 45 -4.41 1.59 -6.25
N VAL A 46 -4.01 1.10 -5.07
CA VAL A 46 -4.92 0.83 -3.95
C VAL A 46 -4.46 1.63 -2.75
N LEU A 47 -5.32 2.50 -2.25
CA LEU A 47 -5.15 3.24 -1.00
C LEU A 47 -5.77 2.44 0.13
N TYR A 48 -4.97 2.12 1.15
CA TYR A 48 -5.38 1.32 2.29
C TYR A 48 -4.81 1.85 3.60
N VAL A 49 -5.41 1.45 4.73
CA VAL A 49 -4.98 1.78 6.08
C VAL A 49 -4.65 0.50 6.82
N ALA A 50 -3.41 0.38 7.28
CA ALA A 50 -2.91 -0.78 8.05
C ALA A 50 -2.27 -0.34 9.36
N LYS A 51 -2.94 0.55 10.10
CA LYS A 51 -2.49 1.01 11.43
C LYS A 51 -3.33 0.48 12.59
N PHE A 52 -4.42 -0.19 12.26
CA PHE A 52 -5.38 -0.71 13.22
C PHE A 52 -5.09 -2.20 13.40
N ALA A 53 -5.03 -2.67 14.64
CA ALA A 53 -4.62 -4.03 14.95
C ALA A 53 -5.65 -5.08 14.49
N GLU A 54 -6.92 -4.68 14.40
CA GLU A 54 -8.03 -5.57 14.08
C GLU A 54 -8.25 -5.83 12.59
N ALA A 55 -7.87 -4.89 11.70
CA ALA A 55 -8.21 -4.96 10.30
C ALA A 55 -7.42 -4.00 9.41
N VAL A 56 -7.26 -4.42 8.16
CA VAL A 56 -6.79 -3.56 7.06
C VAL A 56 -8.00 -2.99 6.31
N TYR A 57 -8.05 -1.66 6.15
CA TYR A 57 -9.15 -0.99 5.46
C TYR A 57 -8.74 -0.49 4.10
N VAL A 58 -9.40 -0.98 3.05
CA VAL A 58 -9.21 -0.46 1.68
C VAL A 58 -10.10 0.77 1.50
N LEU A 59 -9.48 1.93 1.31
CA LEU A 59 -10.19 3.19 1.11
C LEU A 59 -10.64 3.34 -0.34
N HIS A 60 -9.76 3.06 -1.30
CA HIS A 60 -10.03 3.29 -2.72
C HIS A 60 -9.07 2.50 -3.59
N GLY A 61 -9.55 1.89 -4.68
CA GLY A 61 -8.75 1.21 -5.67
C GLY A 61 -9.15 1.69 -7.06
N PHE A 62 -8.17 2.04 -7.89
CA PHE A 62 -8.42 2.57 -9.23
C PHE A 62 -7.34 2.10 -10.21
N GLU A 63 -7.75 2.00 -11.47
CA GLU A 63 -6.83 1.77 -12.58
C GLU A 63 -6.11 3.07 -12.92
N LYS A 64 -4.79 2.99 -13.02
CA LYS A 64 -3.92 4.11 -13.35
C LYS A 64 -4.08 4.46 -14.83
N LYS A 65 -4.98 5.38 -15.12
CA LYS A 65 -5.09 6.01 -16.45
C LYS A 65 -4.03 7.10 -16.69
N THR A 66 -3.45 7.66 -15.61
CA THR A 66 -2.51 8.80 -15.68
C THR A 66 -1.32 8.64 -14.71
N ARG A 67 -0.21 9.35 -14.94
CA ARG A 67 1.02 9.20 -14.14
C ARG A 67 0.84 9.63 -12.67
N ARG A 68 0.04 10.67 -12.42
CA ARG A 68 -0.24 11.21 -11.08
C ARG A 68 -1.59 10.69 -10.58
N THR A 69 -1.71 10.46 -9.28
CA THR A 69 -3.02 10.14 -8.68
C THR A 69 -3.91 11.38 -8.84
N PRO A 70 -5.08 11.27 -9.50
CA PRO A 70 -6.00 12.38 -9.65
C PRO A 70 -6.41 12.96 -8.30
N LYS A 71 -6.59 14.29 -8.23
CA LYS A 71 -7.00 14.97 -7.00
C LYS A 71 -8.34 14.43 -6.48
N ALA A 72 -9.27 14.12 -7.39
CA ALA A 72 -10.56 13.53 -7.05
C ALA A 72 -10.44 12.21 -6.27
N ASP A 73 -9.50 11.34 -6.65
CA ASP A 73 -9.28 10.06 -5.96
C ASP A 73 -8.65 10.26 -4.58
N ILE A 74 -7.76 11.25 -4.43
CA ILE A 74 -7.18 11.65 -3.13
C ILE A 74 -8.29 12.19 -2.22
N ASP A 75 -9.12 13.10 -2.73
CA ASP A 75 -10.20 13.73 -1.98
C ASP A 75 -11.26 12.69 -1.55
N LEU A 76 -11.60 11.76 -2.45
CA LEU A 76 -12.50 10.64 -2.16
C LEU A 76 -11.93 9.71 -1.08
N ALA A 77 -10.66 9.34 -1.19
CA ALA A 77 -10.00 8.51 -0.18
C ALA A 77 -9.94 9.22 1.18
N GLY A 78 -9.69 10.53 1.21
CA GLY A 78 -9.70 11.33 2.43
C GLY A 78 -11.08 11.41 3.08
N LYS A 79 -12.15 11.53 2.27
CA LYS A 79 -13.53 11.46 2.76
C LYS A 79 -13.83 10.10 3.40
N ARG A 80 -13.46 9.01 2.74
CA ARG A 80 -13.66 7.64 3.24
C ARG A 80 -12.85 7.37 4.52
N TYR A 81 -11.63 7.90 4.60
CA TYR A 81 -10.82 7.82 5.81
C TYR A 81 -11.48 8.51 7.01
N ARG A 82 -12.07 9.70 6.81
CA ARG A 82 -12.82 10.39 7.88
C ARG A 82 -14.07 9.61 8.30
N GLN A 83 -14.80 9.03 7.34
CA GLN A 83 -15.94 8.16 7.64
C GLN A 83 -15.54 6.95 8.48
N LEU A 84 -14.45 6.27 8.09
CA LEU A 84 -13.88 5.16 8.84
C LEU A 84 -13.55 5.56 10.29
N LEU A 85 -12.92 6.71 10.52
CA LEU A 85 -12.63 7.18 11.88
C LEU A 85 -13.91 7.45 12.69
N ASN A 86 -14.95 8.01 12.06
CA ASN A 86 -16.21 8.28 12.73
C ASN A 86 -16.96 6.99 13.09
N GLU A 87 -16.98 6.00 12.20
CA GLU A 87 -17.59 4.68 12.45
C GLU A 87 -16.87 3.96 13.60
N ARG A 88 -15.54 4.07 13.65
CA ARG A 88 -14.73 3.49 14.72
C ARG A 88 -14.90 4.17 16.08
N LYS A 89 -15.30 5.45 16.13
CA LYS A 89 -15.62 6.17 17.38
C LYS A 89 -16.99 5.81 17.94
N LYS A 90 -17.88 5.27 17.11
CA LYS A 90 -19.25 4.89 17.51
C LYS A 90 -19.35 3.46 18.03
N LYS A 91 -18.33 2.65 17.79
CA LYS A 91 -18.15 1.34 18.43
C LYS A 91 -17.39 1.49 19.73
#